data_AF-A0A542GA29-F1
#
_entry.id   AF-A0A542GA29-F1
#
_cell.length_a   1.000
_cell.length_b   1.000
_cell.length_c   1.000
_cell.angle_alpha   90.00
_cell.angle_beta   90.00
_cell.angle_gamma   90.00
#
_symmetry.space_group_name_H-M   'P 1'
#
loop_
_entity.id
_entity.type
_entity.pdbx_description
1 polymer ?
#
loop_
_entity_poly.entity_id
_entity_poly.type
_entity_poly.pdbx_seq_one_letter_code
_entity_poly.pdbx_strand_id
1 'polypeptide(L)'
;MAPPRYELPAIVPVGRFVYQSPTFVLAIEAVKVYSTGCNFDLTWMLCRTDQEDRKWAELNAVFHRPAPQVRDGGMSAESVLLLGVQLPDGTKASSSSLAMYAPKSMDQEPDGPVFDYRPRGGNGREDDMSANGEVWQWPLPPAGDLRLVAQWTDMGMPESSIVLDGAQLRNAAAGARKYWPEDTQ
;
A
#
# COMPACT_ATOMS: atom_id res chain seq x y z
N MET A 1 1.07 -15.66 -1.28
CA MET A 1 2.35 -15.73 -2.03
C MET A 1 3.07 -14.38 -1.99
N ALA A 2 4.40 -14.35 -1.91
CA ALA A 2 5.22 -13.12 -1.94
C ALA A 2 5.59 -12.70 -3.39
N PRO A 3 6.00 -11.43 -3.64
CA PRO A 3 6.44 -11.00 -4.97
C PRO A 3 7.63 -11.82 -5.49
N PRO A 4 7.66 -12.14 -6.80
CA PRO A 4 8.80 -12.80 -7.43
C PRO A 4 10.10 -12.00 -7.26
N ARG A 5 11.13 -12.63 -6.70
CA ARG A 5 12.42 -11.98 -6.41
C ARG A 5 13.29 -11.76 -7.65
N TYR A 6 13.19 -12.65 -8.65
CA TYR A 6 14.07 -12.70 -9.82
C TYR A 6 13.38 -12.28 -11.12
N GLU A 7 12.38 -11.41 -11.00
CA GLU A 7 11.59 -10.89 -12.11
C GLU A 7 11.68 -9.35 -12.14
N LEU A 8 11.96 -8.82 -13.32
CA LEU A 8 11.78 -7.41 -13.66
C LEU A 8 10.29 -7.17 -13.94
N PRO A 9 9.58 -6.36 -13.15
CA PRO A 9 8.18 -6.07 -13.40
C PRO A 9 8.01 -5.12 -14.59
N ALA A 10 6.87 -5.22 -15.27
CA ALA A 10 6.38 -4.15 -16.13
C ALA A 10 5.86 -3.00 -15.26
N ILE A 11 6.03 -1.76 -15.73
CA ILE A 11 5.60 -0.57 -14.98
C ILE A 11 4.37 0.04 -15.66
N VAL A 12 3.29 0.19 -14.90
CA VAL A 12 2.11 0.96 -15.30
C VAL A 12 2.12 2.28 -14.54
N PRO A 13 2.34 3.44 -15.19
CA PRO A 13 2.26 4.73 -14.53
C PRO A 13 0.82 5.04 -14.12
N VAL A 14 0.61 5.55 -12.90
CA VAL A 14 -0.71 5.91 -12.39
C VAL A 14 -0.80 7.40 -12.11
N GLY A 15 0.06 7.93 -11.23
CA GLY A 15 0.13 9.36 -10.90
C GLY A 15 -1.19 9.95 -10.39
N ARG A 16 -1.87 9.27 -9.46
CA ARG A 16 -3.19 9.71 -8.94
C ARG A 16 -3.20 9.83 -7.42
N PHE A 17 -3.81 10.90 -6.93
CA PHE A 17 -4.15 11.01 -5.51
C PHE A 17 -5.32 10.10 -5.16
N VAL A 18 -5.14 9.29 -4.12
CA VAL A 18 -6.25 8.65 -3.39
C VAL A 18 -6.96 9.68 -2.53
N TYR A 19 -6.18 10.56 -1.92
CA TYR A 19 -6.67 11.70 -1.15
C TYR A 19 -5.71 12.87 -1.29
N GLN A 20 -6.26 14.07 -1.34
CA GLN A 20 -5.50 15.31 -1.40
C GLN A 20 -6.21 16.38 -0.58
N SER A 21 -5.50 16.95 0.39
CA SER A 21 -5.89 18.13 1.14
C SER A 21 -4.69 19.07 1.30
N PRO A 22 -4.89 20.28 1.85
CA PRO A 22 -3.77 21.19 2.15
C PRO A 22 -2.75 20.62 3.15
N THR A 23 -3.16 19.68 4.00
CA THR A 23 -2.32 19.15 5.08
C THR A 23 -1.85 17.72 4.82
N PHE A 24 -2.61 16.91 4.09
CA PHE A 24 -2.29 15.51 3.88
C PHE A 24 -2.59 15.06 2.45
N VAL A 25 -1.66 14.31 1.86
CA VAL A 25 -1.84 13.67 0.57
C VAL A 25 -1.47 12.20 0.66
N LEU A 26 -2.20 11.37 -0.07
CA LEU A 26 -1.87 9.97 -0.35
C LEU A 26 -2.03 9.75 -1.85
N ALA A 27 -1.00 9.25 -2.51
CA ALA A 27 -0.98 9.01 -3.94
C ALA A 27 -0.51 7.60 -4.30
N ILE A 28 -1.02 7.10 -5.42
CA ILE A 28 -0.47 5.95 -6.13
C ILE A 28 0.34 6.48 -7.31
N GLU A 29 1.64 6.27 -7.27
CA GLU A 29 2.57 6.79 -8.28
C GLU A 29 2.61 5.86 -9.49
N ALA A 30 2.77 4.57 -9.24
CA ALA A 30 2.88 3.54 -10.27
C ALA A 30 2.40 2.17 -9.76
N VAL A 31 2.23 1.23 -10.69
CA VAL A 31 2.05 -0.18 -10.38
C VAL A 31 3.16 -0.99 -11.03
N LYS A 32 3.92 -1.72 -10.21
CA LYS A 32 4.88 -2.73 -10.65
C LYS A 32 4.14 -4.05 -10.87
N VAL A 33 3.98 -4.48 -12.11
CA VAL A 33 3.25 -5.68 -12.50
C VAL A 33 4.21 -6.83 -12.73
N TYR A 34 4.03 -7.90 -11.96
CA TYR A 34 4.74 -9.16 -12.05
C TYR A 34 3.86 -10.21 -12.72
N SER A 35 4.42 -11.36 -13.10
CA SER A 35 3.64 -12.45 -13.70
C SER A 35 2.56 -13.01 -12.78
N THR A 36 2.75 -12.92 -11.46
CA THR A 36 1.85 -13.52 -10.46
C THR A 36 0.99 -12.51 -9.70
N GLY A 37 1.31 -11.23 -9.73
CA GLY A 37 0.62 -10.19 -8.97
C GLY A 37 1.13 -8.80 -9.30
N CYS A 38 0.72 -7.79 -8.53
CA CYS A 38 1.20 -6.43 -8.71
C CYS A 38 1.47 -5.71 -7.38
N ASN A 39 2.47 -4.84 -7.39
CA ASN A 39 2.79 -3.92 -6.29
C ASN A 39 2.28 -2.54 -6.64
N PHE A 40 1.44 -1.96 -5.79
CA PHE A 40 1.05 -0.55 -5.87
C PHE A 40 2.10 0.28 -5.12
N ASP A 41 2.81 1.14 -5.85
CA ASP A 41 3.76 2.08 -5.26
C ASP A 41 2.98 3.29 -4.75
N LEU A 42 3.08 3.52 -3.45
CA LEU A 42 2.35 4.58 -2.77
C LEU A 42 3.30 5.55 -2.07
N THR A 43 2.85 6.80 -2.01
CA THR A 43 3.51 7.85 -1.24
C THR A 43 2.46 8.66 -0.51
N TRP A 44 2.81 9.15 0.67
CA TRP A 44 2.03 10.15 1.37
C TRP A 44 2.93 11.22 1.94
N MET A 45 2.35 12.39 2.12
CA MET A 45 3.01 13.54 2.72
C MET A 45 2.03 14.26 3.65
N LEU A 46 2.53 14.69 4.79
CA LEU A 46 1.86 15.50 5.78
C LEU A 46 2.60 16.84 5.88
N CYS A 47 1.93 17.94 5.60
CA CYS A 47 2.46 19.28 5.79
C CYS A 47 2.06 19.79 7.17
N ARG A 48 3.04 20.34 7.90
CA ARG A 48 2.79 21.06 9.14
C ARG A 48 2.05 22.35 8.82
N THR A 49 1.08 22.66 9.67
CA THR A 49 0.29 23.88 9.62
C THR A 49 0.37 24.56 10.99
N ASP A 50 -0.60 24.31 11.86
CA ASP A 50 -0.73 24.95 13.18
C ASP A 50 -0.37 24.05 14.36
N GLN A 51 0.18 22.86 14.08
CA GLN A 51 0.50 21.90 15.14
C GLN A 51 1.62 22.44 16.03
N GLU A 52 1.39 22.45 17.34
CA GLU A 52 2.41 22.71 18.35
C GLU A 52 3.58 21.70 18.24
N ASP A 53 4.78 22.12 18.60
CA ASP A 53 6.01 21.31 18.48
C ASP A 53 5.88 19.93 19.10
N ARG A 54 5.23 19.84 20.26
CA ARG A 54 5.00 18.55 20.94
C ARG A 54 4.11 17.64 20.10
N LYS A 55 2.99 18.14 19.60
CA LYS A 55 2.05 17.37 18.77
C LYS A 55 2.72 16.96 17.45
N TRP A 56 3.52 17.85 16.86
CA TRP A 56 4.31 17.55 15.67
C TRP A 56 5.35 16.46 15.94
N ALA A 57 6.06 16.50 17.07
CA ALA A 57 6.99 15.45 17.47
C ALA A 57 6.30 14.11 17.72
N GLU A 58 5.09 14.11 18.30
CA GLU A 58 4.29 12.89 18.49
C GLU A 58 3.84 12.28 17.16
N LEU A 59 3.35 13.10 16.23
CA LEU A 59 3.06 12.67 14.85
C LEU A 59 4.33 12.09 14.22
N ASN A 60 5.45 12.80 14.31
CA ASN A 60 6.72 12.37 13.75
C ASN A 60 7.18 11.01 14.27
N ALA A 61 7.00 10.78 15.57
CA ALA A 61 7.30 9.50 16.18
C ALA A 61 6.42 8.35 15.66
N VAL A 62 5.20 8.59 15.19
CA VAL A 62 4.36 7.55 14.54
C VAL A 62 4.98 7.09 13.22
N PHE A 63 5.59 7.99 12.45
CA PHE A 63 6.20 7.66 11.16
C PHE A 63 7.53 6.90 11.27
N HIS A 64 8.25 7.04 12.38
CA HIS A 64 9.52 6.36 12.62
C HIS A 64 9.40 5.04 13.37
N ARG A 65 8.20 4.63 13.80
CA ARG A 65 8.02 3.41 14.59
C ARG A 65 7.71 2.22 13.68
N PRO A 66 8.37 1.06 13.89
CA PRO A 66 8.07 -0.18 13.15
C PRO A 66 6.67 -0.74 13.37
N ALA A 67 5.93 -0.25 14.38
CA ALA A 67 4.59 -0.70 14.72
C ALA A 67 3.78 0.43 15.37
N PRO A 68 2.44 0.46 15.19
CA PRO A 68 1.56 1.39 15.91
C PRO A 68 1.78 1.26 17.42
N GLN A 69 1.87 2.39 18.13
CA GLN A 69 1.88 2.33 19.59
C GLN A 69 0.52 1.80 20.06
N VAL A 70 0.51 0.62 20.68
CA VAL A 70 -0.58 0.22 21.58
C VAL A 70 -0.48 1.13 22.80
N ARG A 71 -1.10 2.32 22.74
CA ARG A 71 -1.38 3.09 23.95
C ARG A 71 -2.68 2.52 24.55
N ASP A 72 -2.63 2.12 25.82
CA ASP A 72 -3.79 1.70 26.62
C ASP A 72 -4.62 0.54 26.06
N GLY A 73 -3.97 -0.53 25.59
CA GLY A 73 -4.64 -1.84 25.43
C GLY A 73 -5.45 -2.04 24.15
N GLY A 74 -5.34 -1.17 23.13
CA GLY A 74 -5.89 -1.45 21.80
C GLY A 74 -5.34 -0.56 20.69
N MET A 75 -5.16 -1.11 19.48
CA MET A 75 -5.00 -0.29 18.28
C MET A 75 -6.37 0.20 17.84
N SER A 76 -6.58 1.52 17.73
CA SER A 76 -7.76 2.08 17.06
C SER A 76 -7.57 2.07 15.55
N ALA A 77 -8.64 1.76 14.81
CA ALA A 77 -8.69 1.86 13.36
C ALA A 77 -8.45 3.31 12.87
N GLU A 78 -8.70 4.30 13.72
CA GLU A 78 -8.50 5.71 13.43
C GLU A 78 -7.02 6.09 13.36
N SER A 79 -6.17 5.40 14.12
CA SER A 79 -4.76 5.74 14.33
C SER A 79 -3.78 5.07 13.38
N VAL A 80 -4.27 4.27 12.44
CA VAL A 80 -3.44 3.54 11.48
C VAL A 80 -3.90 3.81 10.05
N LEU A 81 -2.96 3.75 9.11
CA LEU A 81 -3.31 3.70 7.70
C LEU A 81 -3.96 2.35 7.39
N LEU A 82 -5.25 2.38 7.07
CA LEU A 82 -5.99 1.24 6.55
C LEU A 82 -5.94 1.27 5.04
N LEU A 83 -5.56 0.15 4.42
CA LEU A 83 -5.64 -0.03 2.97
C LEU A 83 -6.49 -1.25 2.67
N GLY A 84 -7.33 -1.13 1.65
CA GLY A 84 -8.17 -2.19 1.14
C GLY A 84 -8.20 -2.19 -0.38
N VAL A 85 -8.58 -3.34 -0.93
CA VAL A 85 -8.88 -3.50 -2.34
C VAL A 85 -10.20 -4.23 -2.51
N GLN A 86 -10.98 -3.79 -3.48
CA GLN A 86 -12.11 -4.53 -4.01
C GLN A 86 -11.81 -4.88 -5.46
N LEU A 87 -11.83 -6.18 -5.75
CA LEU A 87 -11.63 -6.76 -7.07
C LEU A 87 -12.92 -6.68 -7.92
N PRO A 88 -12.81 -6.82 -9.26
CA PRO A 88 -13.97 -6.74 -10.16
C PRO A 88 -15.07 -7.77 -9.88
N ASP A 89 -14.70 -8.92 -9.32
CA ASP A 89 -15.62 -10.00 -8.93
C ASP A 89 -16.31 -9.76 -7.58
N GLY A 90 -16.03 -8.62 -6.93
CA GLY A 90 -16.55 -8.26 -5.62
C GLY A 90 -15.72 -8.76 -4.44
N THR A 91 -14.66 -9.56 -4.68
CA THR A 91 -13.76 -10.03 -3.63
C THR A 91 -13.03 -8.87 -2.99
N LYS A 92 -12.87 -8.89 -1.67
CA LYS A 92 -12.19 -7.84 -0.92
C LYS A 92 -11.00 -8.39 -0.15
N ALA A 93 -9.93 -7.62 -0.09
CA ALA A 93 -8.79 -7.87 0.77
C ALA A 93 -8.36 -6.58 1.48
N SER A 94 -7.74 -6.70 2.66
CA SER A 94 -7.25 -5.55 3.41
C SER A 94 -5.85 -5.81 3.95
N SER A 95 -5.05 -4.76 4.04
CA SER A 95 -3.71 -4.80 4.63
C SER A 95 -3.71 -4.34 6.10
N SER A 96 -4.89 -4.21 6.71
CA SER A 96 -5.02 -3.66 8.07
C SER A 96 -4.19 -4.46 9.08
N SER A 97 -3.68 -3.76 10.10
CA SER A 97 -2.90 -4.32 11.20
C SER A 97 -3.60 -5.51 11.88
N LEU A 98 -4.94 -5.52 11.94
CA LEU A 98 -5.71 -6.65 12.47
C LEU A 98 -5.51 -7.96 11.67
N ALA A 99 -5.41 -7.87 10.33
CA ALA A 99 -5.08 -8.99 9.46
C ALA A 99 -3.58 -9.34 9.46
N MET A 100 -2.73 -8.37 9.84
CA MET A 100 -1.28 -8.55 10.02
C MET A 100 -0.91 -9.36 11.27
N TYR A 101 -1.78 -9.36 12.30
CA TYR A 101 -1.63 -10.14 13.54
C TYR A 101 -2.42 -11.46 13.57
N ALA A 102 -3.19 -11.77 12.53
CA ALA A 102 -3.75 -13.10 12.36
C ALA A 102 -2.60 -14.09 12.07
N PRO A 103 -2.51 -15.26 12.73
CA PRO A 103 -1.44 -16.21 12.49
C PRO A 103 -1.47 -16.67 11.02
N LYS A 104 -0.42 -16.32 10.27
CA LYS A 104 -0.23 -16.77 8.88
C LYS A 104 0.60 -18.05 8.90
N SER A 105 0.10 -19.14 8.32
CA SER A 105 0.95 -20.30 7.98
C SER A 105 1.85 -19.89 6.81
N MET A 106 3.16 -20.06 6.96
CA MET A 106 4.14 -19.67 5.93
C MET A 106 4.26 -20.68 4.79
N ASP A 107 3.77 -21.90 5.01
CA ASP A 107 3.99 -23.07 4.14
C ASP A 107 2.78 -23.46 3.29
N GLN A 108 1.67 -22.72 3.37
CA GLN A 108 0.47 -22.96 2.55
C GLN A 108 0.18 -21.77 1.65
N GLU A 109 -0.22 -22.05 0.41
CA GLU A 109 -0.78 -21.03 -0.48
C GLU A 109 -2.03 -20.44 0.19
N PRO A 110 -2.14 -19.11 0.32
CA PRO A 110 -3.29 -18.52 0.99
C PRO A 110 -4.59 -18.88 0.27
N ASP A 111 -5.64 -19.22 1.02
CA ASP A 111 -6.98 -19.55 0.48
C ASP A 111 -7.66 -18.35 -0.24
N GLY A 112 -7.05 -17.17 -0.25
CA GLY A 112 -7.61 -15.96 -0.85
C GLY A 112 -6.56 -14.91 -1.21
N PRO A 113 -6.99 -13.80 -1.82
CA PRO A 113 -6.08 -12.76 -2.28
C PRO A 113 -5.27 -12.17 -1.11
N VAL A 114 -3.97 -12.01 -1.33
CA VAL A 114 -3.06 -11.33 -0.42
C VAL A 114 -3.03 -9.85 -0.78
N PHE A 115 -3.26 -8.99 0.21
CA PHE A 115 -3.08 -7.54 0.10
C PHE A 115 -2.18 -7.08 1.26
N ASP A 116 -0.88 -6.98 0.98
CA ASP A 116 0.16 -6.89 1.99
C ASP A 116 0.94 -5.58 1.88
N TYR A 117 0.80 -4.72 2.89
CA TYR A 117 1.47 -3.42 2.94
C TYR A 117 2.90 -3.57 3.45
N ARG A 118 3.86 -2.98 2.72
CA ARG A 118 5.29 -3.02 3.03
C ARG A 118 5.85 -1.61 3.08
N PRO A 119 6.17 -1.07 4.28
CA PRO A 119 6.82 0.22 4.39
C PRO A 119 8.21 0.17 3.78
N ARG A 120 8.61 1.24 3.08
CA ARG A 120 9.92 1.33 2.42
C ARG A 120 10.81 2.35 3.13
N GLY A 121 10.29 3.53 3.41
CA GLY A 121 11.02 4.57 4.12
C GLY A 121 10.17 5.80 4.38
N GLY A 122 10.66 6.65 5.27
CA GLY A 122 10.04 7.92 5.60
C GLY A 122 11.08 8.95 6.03
N ASN A 123 10.73 10.22 5.85
CA ASN A 123 11.54 11.36 6.23
C ASN A 123 10.66 12.38 6.95
N GLY A 124 11.15 12.91 8.07
CA GLY A 124 10.52 14.00 8.81
C GLY A 124 11.41 15.24 8.78
N ARG A 125 10.81 16.39 8.52
CA ARG A 125 11.40 17.73 8.59
C ARG A 125 10.60 18.61 9.54
N GLU A 126 11.06 19.84 9.72
CA GLU A 126 10.40 20.82 10.61
C GLU A 126 8.96 21.13 10.15
N ASP A 127 8.75 21.21 8.83
CA ASP A 127 7.50 21.66 8.22
C ASP A 127 6.77 20.57 7.42
N ASP A 128 7.39 19.42 7.18
CA ASP A 128 6.79 18.34 6.40
C ASP A 128 7.25 16.96 6.84
N MET A 129 6.44 15.97 6.53
CA MET A 129 6.76 14.56 6.67
C MET A 129 6.33 13.83 5.42
N SER A 130 7.14 12.89 4.96
CA SER A 130 6.79 12.03 3.84
C SER A 130 7.17 10.59 4.12
N ALA A 131 6.39 9.66 3.58
CA ALA A 131 6.77 8.26 3.55
C ALA A 131 6.30 7.60 2.27
N ASN A 132 6.91 6.45 1.99
CA ASN A 132 6.55 5.60 0.87
C ASN A 132 6.51 4.14 1.30
N GLY A 133 5.82 3.37 0.48
CA GLY A 133 5.56 1.96 0.71
C GLY A 133 5.01 1.31 -0.53
N GLU A 134 4.89 -0.01 -0.46
CA GLU A 134 4.40 -0.84 -1.55
C GLU A 134 3.28 -1.72 -1.01
N VAL A 135 2.19 -1.89 -1.76
CA VAL A 135 1.16 -2.87 -1.42
C VAL A 135 1.15 -3.98 -2.45
N TRP A 136 1.42 -5.19 -2.01
CA TRP A 136 1.37 -6.36 -2.86
C TRP A 136 -0.02 -6.94 -2.93
N GLN A 137 -0.54 -7.01 -4.15
CA GLN A 137 -1.76 -7.73 -4.51
C GLN A 137 -1.39 -9.02 -5.22
N TRP A 138 -1.82 -10.13 -4.64
CA TRP A 138 -1.77 -11.45 -5.28
C TRP A 138 -3.13 -12.12 -5.16
N PRO A 139 -3.61 -12.84 -6.20
CA PRO A 139 -3.02 -12.95 -7.54
C PRO A 139 -3.21 -11.66 -8.36
N LEU A 140 -2.73 -11.66 -9.62
CA LEU A 140 -3.05 -10.61 -10.59
C LEU A 140 -4.57 -10.37 -10.63
N PRO A 141 -5.02 -9.11 -10.55
CA PRO A 141 -6.45 -8.81 -10.49
C PRO A 141 -7.16 -9.22 -11.79
N PRO A 142 -8.41 -9.71 -11.72
CA PRO A 142 -9.24 -9.92 -12.91
C PRO A 142 -9.33 -8.66 -13.77
N ALA A 143 -9.70 -8.83 -15.05
CA ALA A 143 -10.06 -7.69 -15.89
C ALA A 143 -11.30 -6.98 -15.32
N GLY A 144 -11.32 -5.64 -15.38
CA GLY A 144 -12.40 -4.81 -14.86
C GLY A 144 -11.94 -3.84 -13.76
N ASP A 145 -12.90 -3.18 -13.11
CA ASP A 145 -12.64 -2.14 -12.13
C ASP A 145 -12.04 -2.70 -10.84
N LEU A 146 -10.80 -2.33 -10.56
CA LEU A 146 -10.15 -2.56 -9.27
C LEU A 146 -10.23 -1.29 -8.44
N ARG A 147 -10.90 -1.35 -7.29
CA ARG A 147 -10.99 -0.20 -6.37
C ARG A 147 -9.97 -0.33 -5.25
N LEU A 148 -9.04 0.61 -5.18
CA LEU A 148 -8.16 0.80 -4.02
C LEU A 148 -8.83 1.76 -3.04
N VAL A 149 -8.88 1.36 -1.78
CA VAL A 149 -9.51 2.11 -0.69
C VAL A 149 -8.47 2.39 0.38
N ALA A 150 -8.47 3.60 0.92
CA ALA A 150 -7.61 3.98 2.02
C ALA A 150 -8.36 4.82 3.05
N GLN A 151 -7.99 4.69 4.32
CA GLN A 151 -8.49 5.52 5.41
C GLN A 151 -7.38 5.79 6.42
N TRP A 152 -7.31 7.03 6.92
CA TRP A 152 -6.44 7.39 8.04
C TRP A 152 -7.02 8.60 8.78
N THR A 153 -7.95 8.33 9.68
CA THR A 153 -8.78 9.35 10.32
C THR A 153 -7.95 10.32 11.17
N ASP A 154 -6.94 9.85 11.90
CA ASP A 154 -6.06 10.71 12.71
C ASP A 154 -5.23 11.70 11.87
N MET A 155 -5.05 11.43 10.58
CA MET A 155 -4.40 12.33 9.62
C MET A 155 -5.40 13.20 8.85
N GLY A 156 -6.68 13.16 9.22
CA GLY A 156 -7.75 13.91 8.55
C GLY A 156 -8.21 13.31 7.22
N MET A 157 -7.82 12.07 6.90
CA MET A 157 -8.23 11.38 5.68
C MET A 157 -9.43 10.46 5.95
N PRO A 158 -10.66 10.83 5.53
CA PRO A 158 -11.79 9.91 5.56
C PRO A 158 -11.57 8.76 4.57
N GLU A 159 -12.42 7.73 4.62
CA GLU A 159 -12.38 6.66 3.62
C GLU A 159 -12.45 7.26 2.21
N SER A 160 -11.39 7.03 1.44
CA SER A 160 -11.17 7.57 0.11
C SER A 160 -10.77 6.45 -0.82
N SER A 161 -11.07 6.58 -2.13
CA SER A 161 -10.77 5.51 -3.08
C SER A 161 -10.47 6.01 -4.48
N ILE A 162 -9.71 5.20 -5.21
CA ILE A 162 -9.53 5.32 -6.66
C ILE A 162 -9.89 4.01 -7.33
N VAL A 163 -10.32 4.09 -8.59
CA VAL A 163 -10.55 2.92 -9.44
C VAL A 163 -9.44 2.86 -10.49
N LEU A 164 -8.80 1.70 -10.61
CA LEU A 164 -7.79 1.37 -11.61
C LEU A 164 -8.33 0.29 -12.56
N ASP A 165 -7.82 0.28 -13.78
CA ASP A 165 -8.19 -0.71 -14.79
C ASP A 165 -7.41 -2.02 -14.58
N GLY A 166 -8.08 -3.04 -14.06
CA GLY A 166 -7.52 -4.37 -13.87
C GLY A 166 -7.14 -5.07 -15.19
N ALA A 167 -7.78 -4.73 -16.31
CA ALA A 167 -7.40 -5.24 -17.62
C ALA A 167 -6.05 -4.65 -18.06
N GLN A 168 -5.83 -3.35 -17.83
CA GLN A 168 -4.53 -2.71 -18.07
C GLN A 168 -3.42 -3.38 -17.27
N LEU A 169 -3.64 -3.63 -15.97
CA LEU A 169 -2.65 -4.31 -15.11
C LEU A 169 -2.39 -5.74 -15.59
N ARG A 170 -3.43 -6.49 -15.92
CA ARG A 170 -3.30 -7.86 -16.42
C ARG A 170 -2.55 -7.92 -17.75
N ASN A 171 -2.85 -7.02 -18.68
CA ASN A 171 -2.17 -6.95 -19.98
C ASN A 171 -0.69 -6.57 -19.80
N ALA A 172 -0.38 -5.68 -18.86
CA ALA A 172 1.00 -5.28 -18.56
C ALA A 172 1.85 -6.44 -18.03
N ALA A 173 1.26 -7.48 -17.44
CA ALA A 173 1.99 -8.65 -16.95
C ALA A 173 2.76 -9.39 -18.05
N ALA A 174 2.33 -9.27 -19.31
CA ALA A 174 3.07 -9.81 -20.47
C ALA A 174 4.45 -9.14 -20.67
N GLY A 175 4.66 -7.95 -20.09
CA GLY A 175 5.94 -7.25 -20.09
C GLY A 175 6.87 -7.63 -18.94
N ALA A 176 6.42 -8.45 -17.98
CA ALA A 176 7.26 -8.94 -16.89
C ALA A 176 8.30 -9.95 -17.44
N ARG A 177 9.54 -9.85 -16.99
CA ARG A 177 10.66 -10.63 -17.54
C ARG A 177 11.54 -11.18 -16.43
N LYS A 178 12.02 -12.42 -16.57
CA LYS A 178 13.11 -12.91 -15.73
C LYS A 178 14.35 -12.03 -15.95
N TYR A 179 15.08 -11.74 -14.87
CA TYR A 179 16.33 -10.96 -14.99
C TYR A 179 17.41 -11.72 -15.78
N TRP A 180 17.41 -13.05 -15.69
CA TRP A 180 18.31 -13.92 -16.44
C TRP A 180 17.50 -14.79 -17.41
N PRO A 181 17.95 -14.95 -18.67
CA PRO A 181 17.35 -15.89 -19.60
C PRO A 181 17.51 -17.33 -19.08
N GLU A 182 16.55 -18.20 -19.38
CA GLU A 182 16.73 -19.64 -19.20
C GLU A 182 17.69 -20.14 -20.27
N ASP A 183 18.99 -20.01 -20.00
CA ASP A 183 20.09 -20.79 -20.57
C ASP A 183 21.37 -20.40 -19.82
N THR A 184 21.56 -21.01 -18.66
CA THR A 184 22.88 -21.23 -18.07
C THR A 184 22.82 -22.54 -17.28
N GLN A 185 22.59 -23.65 -17.99
CA GLN A 185 23.00 -24.98 -17.53
C GLN A 185 23.33 -25.88 -18.71
#